data_AF-A0A430L095-F1
#
_entry.id   AF-A0A430L095-F1
#
_cell.length_a   1.000
_cell.length_b   1.000
_cell.length_c   1.000
_cell.angle_alpha   90.00
_cell.angle_beta   90.00
_cell.angle_gamma   90.00
#
_symmetry.space_group_name_H-M   'P 1'
#
loop_
_entity.id
_entity.type
_entity.pdbx_description
1 polymer ?
#
loop_
_entity_poly.entity_id
_entity_poly.type
_entity_poly.pdbx_seq_one_letter_code
_entity_poly.pdbx_strand_id
1 'polypeptide(L)'
;MKLANRSGLRLSFFAGRRRQICVPTWNGAGLHSNFSTKAMREEGGMKVIEEALKKLEPHHAECIAEYGEDNDQRLTGRHETGSIDSFSWGVANRGTSIRVPRETAAKGYGYFEDRRPASNADPYRVTKVLLQFSMA
;
A
#
# COMPACT_ATOMS: atom_id res chain seq x y z
N MET A 1 -8.50 18.40 7.68
CA MET A 1 -7.94 19.76 7.89
C MET A 1 -8.89 20.73 8.59
N LYS A 2 -10.16 20.89 8.18
CA LYS A 2 -11.08 21.86 8.80
C LYS A 2 -11.25 21.70 10.32
N LEU A 3 -11.39 20.46 10.81
CA LEU A 3 -11.50 20.20 12.25
C LEU A 3 -10.20 20.54 12.99
N ALA A 4 -9.05 20.09 12.47
CA ALA A 4 -7.74 20.39 13.05
C ALA A 4 -7.50 21.91 13.17
N ASN A 5 -7.82 22.66 12.11
CA ASN A 5 -7.71 24.12 12.12
C ASN A 5 -8.62 24.76 13.19
N ARG A 6 -9.86 24.25 13.37
CA ARG A 6 -10.77 24.72 14.43
C ARG A 6 -10.22 24.45 15.84
N SER A 7 -9.40 23.43 16.00
CA SER A 7 -8.75 23.06 17.26
C SER A 7 -7.35 23.65 17.42
N GLY A 8 -6.88 24.50 16.51
CA GLY A 8 -5.53 25.08 16.53
C GLY A 8 -4.40 24.06 16.23
N LEU A 9 -4.74 22.89 15.70
CA LEU A 9 -3.80 21.82 15.39
C LEU A 9 -3.45 21.81 13.89
N ARG A 10 -2.21 21.40 13.57
CA ARG A 10 -1.74 21.21 12.19
C ARG A 10 -1.64 19.72 11.87
N LEU A 11 -2.33 19.28 10.82
CA LEU A 11 -2.24 17.91 10.29
C LEU A 11 -1.27 17.88 9.11
N SER A 12 -0.42 16.86 9.03
CA SER A 12 0.50 16.63 7.91
C SER A 12 0.35 15.21 7.34
N PHE A 13 0.34 15.11 6.02
CA PHE A 13 0.37 13.85 5.28
C PHE A 13 1.77 13.57 4.70
N PHE A 14 2.82 14.06 5.36
CA PHE A 14 4.18 13.78 4.93
C PHE A 14 4.46 12.29 5.17
N ALA A 15 4.94 11.59 4.13
CA ALA A 15 5.12 10.14 4.15
C ALA A 15 6.37 9.71 4.92
N GLY A 16 7.44 10.49 4.76
CA GLY A 16 8.75 10.25 5.35
C GLY A 16 8.86 10.62 6.83
N ARG A 17 10.02 10.33 7.41
CA ARG A 17 10.39 10.77 8.76
C ARG A 17 10.97 12.17 8.65
N ARG A 18 10.39 13.17 9.34
CA ARG A 18 11.09 14.45 9.47
C ARG A 18 12.43 14.21 10.16
N ARG A 19 13.52 14.64 9.53
CA ARG A 19 14.87 14.58 10.12
C ARG A 19 14.87 15.38 11.41
N GLN A 20 14.83 14.69 12.54
CA GLN A 20 15.01 15.27 13.85
C GLN A 20 16.26 14.63 14.46
N ILE A 21 17.22 15.46 14.84
CA ILE A 21 18.63 15.09 15.08
C ILE A 21 18.82 14.08 16.23
N CYS A 22 17.85 13.89 17.14
CA CYS A 22 17.95 12.95 18.27
C CYS A 22 16.57 12.49 18.77
N VAL A 23 15.90 11.54 18.11
CA VAL A 23 14.69 10.86 18.63
C VAL A 23 14.63 9.41 18.12
N PRO A 24 13.98 8.47 18.85
CA PRO A 24 13.88 7.06 18.45
C PRO A 24 13.22 6.91 17.07
N THR A 25 13.49 5.79 16.41
CA THR A 25 13.00 5.50 15.05
C THR A 25 11.47 5.42 15.01
N TRP A 26 10.82 6.51 14.62
CA TRP A 26 9.36 6.58 14.46
C TRP A 26 8.89 5.98 13.13
N ASN A 27 7.69 5.41 13.13
CA ASN A 27 7.06 4.86 11.93
C ASN A 27 6.70 5.96 10.92
N GLY A 28 6.82 5.66 9.63
CA GLY A 28 6.30 6.51 8.56
C GLY A 28 4.78 6.39 8.41
N ALA A 29 4.18 7.28 7.62
CA ALA A 29 2.73 7.28 7.35
C ALA A 29 2.45 6.78 5.92
N GLY A 30 1.56 5.79 5.79
CA GLY A 30 1.14 5.24 4.50
C GLY A 30 -0.37 5.34 4.28
N LEU A 31 -0.81 5.10 3.05
CA LEU A 31 -2.21 5.03 2.63
C LEU A 31 -2.49 3.62 2.12
N HIS A 32 -2.55 2.64 3.03
CA HIS A 32 -2.84 1.27 2.63
C HIS A 32 -4.19 1.20 1.94
N SER A 33 -4.22 0.58 0.75
CA SER A 33 -5.39 0.52 -0.10
C SER A 33 -5.81 -0.93 -0.28
N ASN A 34 -7.01 -1.26 0.19
CA ASN A 34 -7.60 -2.58 0.01
C ASN A 34 -8.32 -2.65 -1.34
N PHE A 35 -8.05 -3.69 -2.13
CA PHE A 35 -8.62 -3.85 -3.46
C PHE A 35 -9.22 -5.25 -3.66
N SER A 36 -10.40 -5.30 -4.29
CA SER A 36 -11.04 -6.54 -4.74
C SER A 36 -12.02 -6.31 -5.89
N THR A 37 -12.02 -7.25 -6.84
CA THR A 37 -13.05 -7.36 -7.88
C THR A 37 -14.16 -8.33 -7.45
N LYS A 38 -15.24 -8.42 -8.21
CA LYS A 38 -16.32 -9.38 -7.93
C LYS A 38 -15.78 -10.82 -7.92
N ALA A 39 -14.98 -11.19 -8.93
CA ALA A 39 -14.38 -12.52 -9.04
C ALA A 39 -13.42 -12.84 -7.88
N MET A 40 -12.71 -11.85 -7.33
CA MET A 40 -11.86 -12.06 -6.15
C MET A 40 -12.64 -12.35 -4.87
N ARG A 41 -13.92 -11.93 -4.79
CA ARG A 41 -14.80 -12.13 -3.63
C ARG A 41 -15.64 -13.41 -3.71
N GLU A 42 -15.63 -14.11 -4.85
CA GLU A 42 -16.32 -15.39 -5.05
C GLU A 42 -15.41 -16.56 -4.67
N GLU A 43 -16.00 -17.74 -4.41
CA GLU A 43 -15.27 -18.92 -3.98
C GLU A 43 -14.16 -19.32 -4.99
N GLY A 44 -12.95 -19.56 -4.49
CA GLY A 44 -11.77 -19.77 -5.33
C GLY A 44 -11.11 -18.48 -5.85
N GLY A 45 -11.60 -17.30 -5.44
CA GLY A 45 -11.07 -15.99 -5.82
C GLY A 45 -9.61 -15.74 -5.44
N MET A 46 -9.00 -16.56 -4.57
CA MET A 46 -7.56 -16.52 -4.28
C MET A 46 -6.70 -16.67 -5.54
N LYS A 47 -7.12 -17.49 -6.51
CA LYS A 47 -6.39 -17.63 -7.79
C LYS A 47 -6.39 -16.33 -8.59
N VAL A 48 -7.53 -15.65 -8.62
CA VAL A 48 -7.68 -14.35 -9.28
C VAL A 48 -6.82 -13.28 -8.61
N ILE A 49 -6.70 -13.34 -7.27
CA ILE A 49 -5.79 -12.47 -6.51
C ILE A 49 -4.33 -12.75 -6.93
N GLU A 50 -3.89 -14.00 -6.92
CA GLU A 50 -2.52 -14.37 -7.34
C GLU A 50 -2.21 -13.97 -8.78
N GLU A 51 -3.16 -14.12 -9.71
CA GLU A 51 -3.03 -13.67 -11.09
C GLU A 51 -2.90 -12.15 -11.20
N ALA A 52 -3.71 -11.40 -10.43
CA ALA A 52 -3.60 -9.94 -10.38
C ALA A 52 -2.25 -9.49 -9.80
N LEU A 53 -1.70 -10.20 -8.81
CA LEU A 53 -0.38 -9.88 -8.24
C LEU A 53 0.75 -10.14 -9.25
N LYS A 54 0.68 -11.24 -10.01
CA LYS A 54 1.64 -11.53 -11.10
C LYS A 54 1.62 -10.46 -12.19
N LYS A 55 0.43 -9.94 -12.53
CA LYS A 55 0.29 -8.84 -13.49
C LYS A 55 0.86 -7.53 -12.96
N LEU A 56 0.76 -7.30 -11.65
CA LEU A 56 1.19 -6.06 -11.03
C LEU A 56 2.71 -6.00 -10.76
N GLU A 57 3.35 -7.14 -10.56
CA GLU A 57 4.80 -7.27 -10.33
C GLU A 57 5.68 -6.53 -11.35
N PRO A 58 5.54 -6.70 -12.68
CA PRO A 58 6.38 -5.99 -13.66
C PRO A 58 6.17 -4.48 -13.67
N HIS A 59 4.99 -4.00 -13.26
CA HIS A 59 4.63 -2.58 -13.24
C HIS A 59 4.91 -1.92 -11.89
N HIS A 60 5.74 -2.53 -11.04
CA HIS A 60 6.04 -2.01 -9.71
C HIS A 60 6.56 -0.57 -9.74
N ALA A 61 7.54 -0.29 -10.60
CA ALA A 61 8.14 1.04 -10.73
C ALA A 61 7.14 2.11 -11.20
N GLU A 62 6.28 1.75 -12.17
CA GLU A 62 5.21 2.62 -12.66
C GLU A 62 4.19 2.93 -11.56
N CYS A 63 3.82 1.93 -10.75
CA CYS A 63 2.93 2.13 -9.61
C CYS A 63 3.56 3.09 -8.58
N ILE A 64 4.84 2.89 -8.24
CA ILE A 64 5.53 3.70 -7.23
C ILE A 64 5.60 5.18 -7.64
N ALA A 65 5.77 5.47 -8.94
CA ALA A 65 5.80 6.84 -9.46
C ALA A 65 4.49 7.60 -9.19
N GLU A 66 3.34 6.92 -9.15
CA GLU A 66 2.04 7.52 -8.89
C GLU A 66 1.62 7.48 -7.41
N TYR A 67 2.40 6.82 -6.56
CA TYR A 67 2.05 6.51 -5.17
C TYR A 67 2.49 7.57 -4.15
N GLY A 68 2.70 8.80 -4.62
CA GLY A 68 3.04 9.97 -3.81
C GLY A 68 4.54 10.23 -3.71
N GLU A 69 4.87 11.48 -3.35
CA GLU A 69 6.25 11.96 -3.21
C GLU A 69 6.87 11.51 -1.87
N ASP A 70 8.21 11.48 -1.80
CA ASP A 70 9.00 11.11 -0.60
C ASP A 70 8.78 9.69 -0.07
N ASN A 71 8.29 8.78 -0.93
CA ASN A 71 8.02 7.40 -0.55
C ASN A 71 9.32 6.60 -0.31
N ASP A 72 10.45 7.05 -0.88
CA ASP A 72 11.81 6.55 -0.63
C ASP A 72 12.24 6.70 0.84
N GLN A 73 11.79 7.77 1.51
CA GLN A 73 12.07 8.00 2.93
C GLN A 73 11.27 7.08 3.86
N ARG A 74 10.20 6.46 3.33
CA ARG A 74 9.29 5.56 4.04
C ARG A 74 9.60 4.09 3.77
N LEU A 75 9.67 3.70 2.49
CA LEU A 75 9.84 2.33 2.01
C LEU A 75 11.32 1.88 2.07
N THR A 76 11.84 1.77 3.29
CA THR A 76 13.25 1.43 3.55
C THR A 76 13.47 -0.06 3.85
N GLY A 77 12.43 -0.89 3.81
CA GLY A 77 12.49 -2.30 4.22
C GLY A 77 12.56 -2.52 5.74
N ARG A 78 12.58 -1.45 6.54
CA ARG A 78 12.57 -1.47 8.01
C ARG A 78 11.22 -0.96 8.53
N HIS A 79 10.83 -1.37 9.73
CA HIS A 79 9.59 -0.93 10.40
C HIS A 79 8.30 -1.24 9.60
N GLU A 80 8.05 -2.53 9.31
CA GLU A 80 6.79 -2.98 8.69
C GLU A 80 6.51 -2.38 7.30
N THR A 81 7.56 -2.05 6.54
CA THR A 81 7.47 -1.55 5.16
C THR A 81 8.26 -2.43 4.21
N GLY A 82 7.78 -2.60 2.98
CA GLY A 82 8.55 -3.22 1.89
C GLY A 82 9.69 -2.30 1.42
N SER A 83 10.65 -2.86 0.68
CA SER A 83 11.64 -2.07 -0.05
C SER A 83 10.99 -1.43 -1.28
N ILE A 84 11.41 -0.22 -1.63
CA ILE A 84 10.92 0.51 -2.80
C ILE A 84 11.34 -0.12 -4.14
N ASP A 85 12.42 -0.89 -4.15
CA ASP A 85 12.99 -1.46 -5.37
C ASP A 85 12.45 -2.87 -5.68
N SER A 86 11.88 -3.54 -4.68
CA SER A 86 11.45 -4.93 -4.79
C SER A 86 9.95 -5.09 -4.52
N PHE A 87 9.29 -5.71 -5.48
CA PHE A 87 7.93 -6.18 -5.29
C PHE A 87 7.94 -7.46 -4.46
N SER A 88 7.17 -7.48 -3.37
CA SER A 88 6.98 -8.67 -2.55
C SER A 88 5.52 -8.75 -2.10
N TRP A 89 5.00 -9.96 -2.02
CA TRP A 89 3.69 -10.21 -1.45
C TRP A 89 3.71 -11.42 -0.53
N GLY A 90 2.78 -11.46 0.43
CA GLY A 90 2.68 -12.60 1.34
C GLY A 90 1.39 -12.61 2.17
N VAL A 91 1.06 -13.81 2.66
CA VAL A 91 -0.09 -14.00 3.56
C VAL A 91 0.28 -13.51 4.95
N ALA A 92 -0.52 -12.60 5.50
CA ALA A 92 -0.34 -12.00 6.83
C ALA A 92 1.01 -11.31 7.08
N ASN A 93 1.83 -11.09 6.05
CA ASN A 93 3.16 -10.51 6.20
C ASN A 93 3.13 -8.98 6.12
N ARG A 94 3.49 -8.31 7.22
CA ARG A 94 3.59 -6.85 7.31
C ARG A 94 4.92 -6.27 6.81
N GLY A 95 5.87 -7.09 6.37
CA GLY A 95 7.11 -6.62 5.73
C GLY A 95 7.02 -6.53 4.20
N THR A 96 5.87 -6.86 3.62
CA THR A 96 5.71 -6.99 2.16
C THR A 96 5.04 -5.77 1.54
N SER A 97 5.26 -5.61 0.23
CA SER A 97 4.67 -4.56 -0.59
C SER A 97 3.15 -4.73 -0.69
N ILE A 98 2.68 -5.96 -0.89
CA ILE A 98 1.25 -6.33 -0.86
C ILE A 98 0.98 -7.42 0.16
N ARG A 99 -0.02 -7.20 1.02
CA ARG A 99 -0.43 -8.18 2.03
C ARG A 99 -1.77 -8.81 1.67
N VAL A 100 -1.83 -10.13 1.72
CA VAL A 100 -3.11 -10.86 1.73
C VAL A 100 -3.52 -11.13 3.18
N PRO A 101 -4.69 -10.69 3.64
CA PRO A 101 -5.17 -10.96 4.99
C PRO A 101 -5.24 -12.48 5.27
N ARG A 102 -4.96 -12.88 6.52
CA ARG A 102 -5.06 -14.29 6.93
C ARG A 102 -6.46 -14.86 6.71
N GLU A 103 -7.48 -14.04 6.93
CA GLU A 103 -8.88 -14.43 6.71
C GLU A 103 -9.17 -14.72 5.23
N THR A 104 -8.65 -13.89 4.31
CA THR A 104 -8.77 -14.11 2.86
C THR A 104 -8.09 -15.41 2.44
N ALA A 105 -6.90 -15.68 2.98
CA ALA A 105 -6.20 -16.94 2.71
C ALA A 105 -6.94 -18.17 3.31
N ALA A 106 -7.56 -18.02 4.48
CA ALA A 106 -8.32 -19.10 5.11
C ALA A 106 -9.65 -19.40 4.39
N LYS A 107 -10.31 -18.37 3.88
CA LYS A 107 -11.57 -18.50 3.10
C LYS A 107 -11.33 -18.90 1.64
N GLY A 108 -10.15 -18.61 1.10
CA GLY A 108 -9.82 -18.83 -0.31
C GLY A 108 -10.39 -17.76 -1.26
N TYR A 109 -10.87 -16.63 -0.73
CA TYR A 109 -11.39 -15.49 -1.48
C TYR A 109 -11.47 -14.22 -0.60
N GLY A 110 -11.51 -13.04 -1.21
CA GLY A 110 -11.60 -11.76 -0.51
C GLY A 110 -10.92 -10.60 -1.25
N TYR A 111 -9.87 -10.04 -0.64
CA TYR A 111 -9.17 -8.85 -1.11
C TYR A 111 -7.68 -8.90 -0.76
N PHE A 112 -6.87 -8.06 -1.41
CA PHE A 112 -5.48 -7.81 -1.02
C PHE A 112 -5.30 -6.35 -0.61
N GLU A 113 -4.26 -6.07 0.18
CA GLU A 113 -3.91 -4.75 0.68
C GLU A 113 -2.61 -4.29 0.02
N ASP A 114 -2.67 -3.24 -0.79
CA ASP A 114 -1.48 -2.55 -1.30
C ASP A 114 -0.97 -1.55 -0.26
N ARG A 115 0.26 -1.74 0.20
CA ARG A 115 0.86 -0.99 1.31
C ARG A 115 1.92 0.02 0.85
N ARG A 116 2.12 0.09 -0.46
CA ARG A 116 3.08 0.98 -1.12
C ARG A 116 2.62 2.44 -1.24
N PRO A 117 1.31 2.80 -1.30
CA PRO A 117 0.93 4.19 -1.38
C PRO A 117 1.33 4.99 -0.13
N ALA A 118 1.92 6.15 -0.35
CA ALA A 118 2.29 7.10 0.68
C ALA A 118 1.06 7.85 1.22
N SER A 119 1.15 8.45 2.41
CA SER A 119 0.03 9.17 3.03
C SER A 119 -0.41 10.43 2.27
N ASN A 120 0.47 11.02 1.45
CA ASN A 120 0.20 12.12 0.52
C ASN A 120 -0.26 11.66 -0.88
N ALA A 121 -0.40 10.37 -1.12
CA ALA A 121 -0.80 9.86 -2.43
C ALA A 121 -2.21 10.36 -2.81
N ASP A 122 -2.40 10.67 -4.09
CA ASP A 122 -3.71 11.01 -4.62
C ASP A 122 -4.56 9.72 -4.78
N PRO A 123 -5.68 9.58 -4.06
CA PRO A 123 -6.51 8.37 -4.15
C PRO A 123 -7.04 8.11 -5.57
N TYR A 124 -7.22 9.13 -6.41
CA TYR A 124 -7.67 8.92 -7.79
C TYR A 124 -6.59 8.26 -8.65
N ARG A 125 -5.32 8.62 -8.43
CA ARG A 125 -4.19 8.02 -9.13
C ARG A 125 -3.95 6.59 -8.66
N VAL A 126 -3.98 6.37 -7.34
CA VAL A 126 -3.83 5.04 -6.75
C VAL A 126 -4.90 4.09 -7.27
N THR A 127 -6.16 4.50 -7.28
CA THR A 127 -7.27 3.66 -7.78
C THR A 127 -7.17 3.39 -9.28
N LYS A 128 -6.76 4.39 -10.09
CA LYS A 128 -6.52 4.22 -11.52
C LYS A 128 -5.45 3.15 -11.80
N VAL A 129 -4.30 3.26 -11.13
CA VAL A 129 -3.18 2.32 -11.28
C VAL A 129 -3.60 0.90 -10.88
N LEU A 130 -4.30 0.76 -9.74
CA LEU A 130 -4.80 -0.53 -9.29
C LEU A 130 -5.75 -1.14 -10.32
N LEU A 131 -6.71 -0.38 -10.84
CA LEU A 131 -7.63 -0.87 -11.88
C LEU A 131 -6.88 -1.26 -13.16
N GLN A 132 -5.97 -0.39 -13.62
CA GLN A 132 -5.24 -0.58 -14.88
C GLN A 132 -4.37 -1.83 -14.89
N PHE A 133 -3.66 -2.13 -13.79
CA PHE A 133 -2.71 -3.25 -13.75
C PHE A 133 -3.30 -4.54 -13.14
N SER A 134 -4.39 -4.46 -12.38
CA SER A 134 -5.03 -5.66 -11.80
C SER A 134 -6.17 -6.24 -12.63
N MET A 135 -6.84 -5.42 -13.45
CA MET A 135 -7.96 -5.85 -14.31
C MET A 135 -7.50 -5.96 -15.76
N ALA A 136 -6.98 -7.12 -16.13
CA ALA A 136 -6.74 -7.52 -17.52
C ALA A 136 -7.38 -8.88 -17.78
#